data_AF-A0A7S2HHF3-F1
#
_entry.id   AF-A0A7S2HHF3-F1
#
_cell.length_a   1.000
_cell.length_b   1.000
_cell.length_c   1.000
_cell.angle_alpha   90.00
_cell.angle_beta   90.00
_cell.angle_gamma   90.00
#
_symmetry.space_group_name_H-M   'P 1'
#
loop_
_entity.id
_entity.type
_entity.pdbx_description
1 polymer ?
#
loop_
_entity_poly.entity_id
_entity_poly.type
_entity_poly.pdbx_seq_one_letter_code
_entity_poly.pdbx_strand_id
1 'polypeptide(L)'
;RKEVRFTFAVHELDAGVASFVTDRAGALWRAAAKLAGTEKLCLLMDRGFSKDPGDAETHWHRDDEAIGLPAMHPDLRTVHAWVPLSAMGADMGTLRYLLGTHRRTSTWSERLLASVWGWEFAWFSMSRVVQDDDLALGDVVWHD
;
A
#
# COMPACT_ATOMS: atom_id res chain seq x y z
N ARG A 1 6.45 -25.96 5.13
CA ARG A 1 5.28 -25.05 5.07
C ARG A 1 5.25 -24.25 6.37
N LYS A 2 5.81 -23.04 6.38
CA LYS A 2 5.54 -22.06 7.43
C LYS A 2 4.56 -21.07 6.83
N GLU A 3 3.30 -21.23 7.18
CA GLU A 3 2.27 -20.29 6.79
C GLU A 3 1.53 -19.93 8.07
N VAL A 4 2.03 -18.89 8.74
CA VAL A 4 1.20 -18.10 9.64
C VAL A 4 1.62 -16.64 9.46
N ARG A 5 1.02 -15.97 8.48
CA ARG A 5 1.03 -14.51 8.39
C ARG A 5 -0.21 -14.03 9.13
N PHE A 6 -0.05 -13.63 10.39
CA PHE A 6 -1.15 -13.05 11.15
C PHE A 6 -1.44 -11.65 10.61
N THR A 7 -2.44 -11.53 9.75
CA THR A 7 -3.07 -10.23 9.45
C THR A 7 -4.12 -9.98 10.53
N PHE A 8 -3.74 -9.33 11.62
CA PHE A 8 -4.68 -8.88 12.66
C PHE A 8 -5.01 -7.41 12.48
N ALA A 9 -6.19 -7.00 12.95
CA ALA A 9 -6.51 -5.60 13.13
C ALA A 9 -5.64 -5.05 14.27
N VAL A 10 -4.74 -4.11 13.97
CA VAL A 10 -3.74 -3.63 14.95
C VAL A 10 -4.41 -2.86 16.08
N HIS A 11 -5.51 -2.17 15.81
CA HIS A 11 -6.29 -1.48 16.82
C HIS A 11 -6.95 -2.42 17.84
N GLU A 12 -7.14 -3.70 17.53
CA GLU A 12 -7.72 -4.66 18.47
C GLU A 12 -6.72 -5.16 19.51
N LEU A 13 -5.41 -4.96 19.28
CA LEU A 13 -4.37 -5.50 20.14
C LEU A 13 -3.98 -4.57 21.30
N ASP A 14 -4.10 -3.26 21.11
CA ASP A 14 -3.65 -2.26 22.09
C ASP A 14 -4.49 -0.98 22.00
N ALA A 15 -4.92 -0.47 23.16
CA ALA A 15 -5.77 0.72 23.23
C ALA A 15 -5.04 2.00 22.79
N GLY A 16 -3.72 2.08 22.99
CA GLY A 16 -2.89 3.17 22.51
C GLY A 16 -2.79 3.16 20.99
N VAL A 17 -2.57 1.99 20.39
CA VAL A 17 -2.60 1.82 18.92
C VAL A 17 -3.98 2.16 18.36
N ALA A 18 -5.05 1.70 19.00
CA ALA A 18 -6.41 2.05 18.60
C ALA A 18 -6.64 3.56 18.61
N SER A 19 -6.24 4.24 19.70
CA SER A 19 -6.35 5.68 19.80
C SER A 19 -5.53 6.39 18.74
N PHE A 20 -4.33 5.90 18.43
CA PHE A 20 -3.46 6.49 17.42
C PHE A 20 -4.04 6.37 16.00
N VAL A 21 -4.49 5.16 15.62
CA VAL A 21 -5.02 4.88 14.29
C VAL A 21 -6.37 5.58 14.05
N THR A 22 -7.20 5.71 15.08
CA THR A 22 -8.55 6.28 14.97
C THR A 22 -8.63 7.78 15.28
N ASP A 23 -7.53 8.43 15.67
CA ASP A 23 -7.50 9.87 15.94
C ASP A 23 -7.72 10.69 14.67
N ARG A 24 -8.94 11.19 14.51
CA ARG A 24 -9.35 12.03 13.38
C ARG A 24 -8.75 13.44 13.40
N ALA A 25 -8.16 13.84 14.52
CA ALA A 25 -7.39 15.08 14.65
C ALA A 25 -5.88 14.82 14.64
N GLY A 26 -5.45 13.58 14.43
CA GLY A 26 -4.05 13.18 14.45
C GLY A 26 -3.27 13.59 13.20
N ALA A 27 -1.94 13.46 13.26
CA ALA A 27 -1.07 13.73 12.11
C ALA A 27 -1.35 12.79 10.94
N LEU A 28 -1.61 11.51 11.24
CA LEU A 28 -1.91 10.48 10.24
C LEU A 28 -3.19 10.83 9.46
N TRP A 29 -4.28 11.15 10.16
CA TRP A 29 -5.56 11.51 9.54
C TRP A 29 -5.43 12.77 8.67
N ARG A 30 -4.74 13.82 9.15
CA ARG A 30 -4.53 15.04 8.37
C ARG A 30 -3.72 14.80 7.10
N ALA A 31 -2.68 13.96 7.17
CA ALA A 31 -1.90 13.59 5.99
C ALA A 31 -2.74 12.80 4.99
N ALA A 32 -3.49 11.79 5.46
CA ALA A 32 -4.42 11.03 4.64
C ALA A 32 -5.44 11.95 3.95
N ALA A 33 -6.02 12.91 4.68
CA ALA A 33 -7.06 13.80 4.17
C ALA A 33 -6.51 14.70 3.06
N LYS A 34 -5.31 15.24 3.27
CA LYS A 34 -4.59 16.04 2.27
C LYS A 34 -4.29 15.22 1.01
N LEU A 35 -3.83 13.98 1.15
CA LEU A 35 -3.47 13.11 0.02
C LEU A 35 -4.70 12.61 -0.75
N ALA A 36 -5.76 12.24 -0.03
CA ALA A 36 -7.03 11.84 -0.63
C ALA A 36 -7.76 13.02 -1.27
N GLY A 37 -7.51 14.26 -0.81
CA GLY A 37 -8.17 15.47 -1.29
C GLY A 37 -9.56 15.68 -0.68
N THR A 38 -9.83 15.07 0.49
CA THR A 38 -11.12 15.14 1.19
C THR A 38 -10.93 15.02 2.69
N GLU A 39 -11.79 15.69 3.47
CA GLU A 39 -11.83 15.55 4.93
C GLU A 39 -12.71 14.37 5.39
N LYS A 40 -13.54 13.84 4.48
CA LYS A 40 -14.44 12.71 4.75
C LYS A 40 -13.71 11.40 4.48
N LEU A 41 -12.91 10.97 5.45
CA LEU A 41 -12.24 9.68 5.40
C LEU A 41 -13.00 8.62 6.19
N CYS A 42 -12.78 7.37 5.80
CA CYS A 42 -13.15 6.19 6.56
C CYS A 42 -11.90 5.30 6.67
N LEU A 43 -11.62 4.80 7.86
CA LEU A 43 -10.61 3.76 8.02
C LEU A 43 -11.23 2.45 7.51
N LEU A 44 -10.76 1.98 6.36
CA LEU A 44 -11.26 0.74 5.77
C LEU A 44 -10.69 -0.49 6.48
N MET A 45 -9.39 -0.46 6.74
CA MET A 45 -8.65 -1.57 7.30
C MET A 45 -7.34 -1.06 7.92
N ASP A 46 -6.90 -1.72 8.98
CA ASP A 46 -5.59 -1.59 9.59
C ASP A 46 -5.01 -3.00 9.80
N ARG A 47 -3.78 -3.25 9.35
CA ARG A 47 -3.16 -4.58 9.44
C ARG A 47 -1.71 -4.50 9.85
N GLY A 48 -1.30 -5.43 10.69
CA GLY A 48 0.11 -5.71 10.98
C GLY A 48 0.66 -6.73 9.99
N PHE A 49 1.92 -6.53 9.58
CA PHE A 49 2.65 -7.47 8.73
C PHE A 49 4.01 -7.76 9.34
N SER A 50 4.42 -9.03 9.27
CA SER A 50 5.76 -9.48 9.62
C SER A 50 6.30 -10.35 8.50
N LYS A 51 7.60 -10.23 8.23
CA LYS A 51 8.34 -11.10 7.32
C LYS A 51 9.58 -11.61 8.02
N ASP A 52 9.80 -12.92 7.95
CA ASP A 52 11.03 -13.54 8.43
C ASP A 52 12.11 -13.49 7.33
N PRO A 53 13.41 -13.54 7.69
CA PRO A 53 14.48 -13.68 6.71
C PRO A 53 14.26 -14.90 5.80
N GLY A 54 14.26 -14.67 4.49
CA GLY A 54 14.01 -15.69 3.47
C GLY A 54 12.54 -15.89 3.11
N ASP A 55 11.61 -15.14 3.70
CA ASP A 55 10.23 -15.11 3.24
C ASP A 55 10.13 -14.61 1.79
N ALA A 56 9.19 -15.19 1.05
CA ALA A 56 8.95 -14.81 -0.34
C ALA A 56 8.53 -13.33 -0.46
N GLU A 57 8.95 -12.72 -1.58
CA GLU A 57 8.55 -11.37 -1.97
C GLU A 57 7.01 -11.29 -2.07
N THR A 58 6.45 -10.13 -1.75
CA THR A 58 5.02 -9.89 -1.98
C THR A 58 4.82 -9.71 -3.47
N HIS A 59 3.89 -10.45 -4.08
CA HIS A 59 3.54 -10.28 -5.49
C HIS A 59 3.11 -8.85 -5.78
N TRP A 60 3.36 -8.38 -7.00
CA TRP A 60 2.93 -7.05 -7.42
C TRP A 60 1.41 -6.99 -7.56
N HIS A 61 0.81 -5.95 -7.01
CA HIS A 61 -0.63 -5.75 -7.05
C HIS A 61 -0.96 -4.27 -6.85
N ARG A 62 -2.23 -3.93 -7.03
CA ARG A 62 -2.84 -2.71 -6.51
C ARG A 62 -3.75 -3.08 -5.35
N ASP A 63 -3.65 -2.34 -4.25
CA ASP A 63 -4.33 -2.68 -3.00
C ASP A 63 -5.86 -2.61 -3.14
N ASP A 64 -6.38 -1.63 -3.86
CA ASP A 64 -7.81 -1.46 -4.15
C ASP A 64 -8.39 -2.62 -4.97
N GLU A 65 -7.67 -3.05 -6.00
CA GLU A 65 -8.03 -4.21 -6.84
C GLU A 65 -7.99 -5.51 -6.03
N ALA A 66 -7.02 -5.68 -5.13
CA ALA A 66 -6.87 -6.88 -4.30
C ALA A 66 -8.07 -7.13 -3.37
N ILE A 67 -8.78 -6.07 -2.98
CA ILE A 67 -10.01 -6.14 -2.17
C ILE A 67 -11.29 -5.96 -3.00
N GLY A 68 -11.18 -5.83 -4.32
CA GLY A 68 -12.31 -5.68 -5.24
C GLY A 68 -13.04 -4.34 -5.14
N LEU A 69 -12.42 -3.31 -4.55
CA LEU A 69 -13.07 -2.02 -4.30
C LEU A 69 -13.51 -1.32 -5.59
N PRO A 70 -12.71 -1.26 -6.67
CA PRO A 70 -13.10 -0.57 -7.90
C PRO A 70 -14.37 -1.15 -8.55
N ALA A 71 -14.66 -2.43 -8.36
CA ALA A 71 -15.86 -3.07 -8.90
C ALA A 71 -17.12 -2.74 -8.09
N MET A 72 -16.99 -2.60 -6.77
CA MET A 72 -18.10 -2.32 -5.86
C MET A 72 -18.38 -0.83 -5.71
N HIS A 73 -17.32 -0.01 -5.75
CA HIS A 73 -17.33 1.42 -5.50
C HIS A 73 -16.31 2.15 -6.37
N PRO A 74 -16.59 2.33 -7.67
CA PRO A 74 -15.62 2.87 -8.64
C PRO A 74 -15.17 4.32 -8.38
N ASP A 75 -15.93 5.08 -7.58
CA ASP A 75 -15.62 6.46 -7.23
C ASP A 75 -14.86 6.61 -5.90
N LEU A 76 -14.64 5.50 -5.18
CA LEU A 76 -13.84 5.54 -3.95
C LEU A 76 -12.36 5.54 -4.28
N ARG A 77 -11.64 6.43 -3.61
CA ARG A 77 -10.19 6.49 -3.65
C ARG A 77 -9.63 6.01 -2.32
N THR A 78 -8.59 5.21 -2.38
CA THR A 78 -7.85 4.74 -1.22
C THR A 78 -6.53 5.48 -1.09
N VAL A 79 -6.08 5.65 0.14
CA VAL A 79 -4.70 6.02 0.44
C VAL A 79 -4.25 5.12 1.57
N HIS A 80 -3.07 4.55 1.41
CA HIS A 80 -2.49 3.59 2.33
C HIS A 80 -1.35 4.26 3.09
N ALA A 81 -1.35 4.08 4.41
CA ALA A 81 -0.25 4.47 5.26
C ALA A 81 0.49 3.20 5.69
N TRP A 82 1.78 3.12 5.35
CA TRP A 82 2.66 2.06 5.81
C TRP A 82 3.65 2.62 6.82
N VAL A 83 3.67 2.03 8.01
CA VAL A 83 4.47 2.50 9.14
C VAL A 83 5.48 1.40 9.52
N PRO A 84 6.80 1.60 9.31
CA PRO A 84 7.81 0.69 9.80
C PRO A 84 7.82 0.67 11.34
N LEU A 85 7.78 -0.52 11.93
CA LEU A 85 7.94 -0.71 13.37
C LEU A 85 9.40 -0.88 13.80
N SER A 86 10.32 -0.89 12.84
CA SER A 86 11.77 -0.91 13.02
C SER A 86 12.42 -0.18 11.85
N ALA A 87 13.62 0.36 12.04
CA ALA A 87 14.37 0.91 10.91
C ALA A 87 14.64 -0.19 9.87
N MET A 88 14.43 0.13 8.59
CA MET A 88 14.48 -0.84 7.49
C MET A 88 15.15 -0.25 6.25
N GLY A 89 16.16 -0.96 5.74
CA GLY A 89 16.78 -0.71 4.45
C GLY A 89 16.26 -1.62 3.34
N ALA A 90 16.72 -1.38 2.12
CA ALA A 90 16.25 -2.06 0.91
C ALA A 90 16.34 -3.60 0.96
N ASP A 91 17.33 -4.14 1.66
CA ASP A 91 17.59 -5.58 1.81
C ASP A 91 16.60 -6.28 2.75
N MET A 92 15.87 -5.53 3.58
CA MET A 92 14.84 -6.04 4.48
C MET A 92 13.45 -6.12 3.84
N GLY A 93 13.35 -5.96 2.52
CA GLY A 93 12.10 -6.13 1.78
C GLY A 93 11.12 -4.98 1.99
N THR A 94 11.64 -3.74 1.99
CA THR A 94 10.83 -2.51 1.99
C THR A 94 9.93 -2.43 0.76
N LEU A 95 8.96 -1.51 0.81
CA LEU A 95 7.98 -1.34 -0.26
C LEU A 95 8.64 -0.89 -1.55
N ARG A 96 8.16 -1.47 -2.66
CA ARG A 96 8.56 -1.15 -4.03
C ARG A 96 7.34 -0.67 -4.79
N TYR A 97 7.53 0.35 -5.63
CA TYR A 97 6.44 0.99 -6.36
C TYR A 97 6.78 1.15 -7.82
N LEU A 98 5.75 1.13 -8.66
CA LEU A 98 5.82 1.57 -10.04
C LEU A 98 5.31 3.01 -10.12
N LEU A 99 6.20 3.96 -10.40
CA LEU A 99 5.84 5.37 -10.35
C LEU A 99 4.77 5.73 -11.38
N GLY A 100 3.75 6.45 -10.91
CA GLY A 100 2.68 7.02 -11.74
C GLY A 100 1.58 6.05 -12.15
N THR A 101 1.64 4.77 -11.79
CA THR A 101 0.62 3.78 -12.16
C THR A 101 -0.76 4.09 -11.60
N HIS A 102 -0.84 4.69 -10.41
CA HIS A 102 -2.10 5.13 -9.78
C HIS A 102 -2.93 6.14 -10.59
N ARG A 103 -2.32 6.86 -11.55
CA ARG A 103 -3.03 7.84 -12.41
C ARG A 103 -3.34 7.31 -13.80
N ARG A 104 -2.94 6.08 -14.11
CA ARG A 104 -3.00 5.59 -15.48
C ARG A 104 -4.42 5.22 -15.88
N THR A 105 -4.93 5.96 -16.85
CA THR A 105 -5.93 5.44 -17.76
C THR A 105 -5.19 4.63 -18.82
N SER A 106 -5.52 3.35 -18.96
CA SER A 106 -4.76 2.43 -19.80
C SER A 106 -4.79 2.86 -21.26
N THR A 107 -3.60 3.16 -21.81
CA THR A 107 -3.41 3.59 -23.20
C THR A 107 -3.58 2.42 -24.17
N TRP A 108 -3.73 2.71 -25.47
CA TRP A 108 -3.89 1.67 -26.49
C TRP A 108 -2.66 0.74 -26.57
N SER A 109 -1.44 1.28 -26.38
CA SER A 109 -0.19 0.51 -26.41
C SER A 109 -0.08 -0.39 -25.18
N GLU A 110 -0.45 0.09 -24.00
CA GLU A 110 -0.49 -0.73 -22.77
C GLU A 110 -1.51 -1.87 -22.88
N ARG A 111 -2.68 -1.60 -23.47
CA ARG A 111 -3.67 -2.65 -23.74
C ARG A 111 -3.14 -3.71 -24.71
N LEU A 112 -2.40 -3.29 -25.74
CA LEU A 112 -1.76 -4.22 -26.67
C LEU A 112 -0.71 -5.08 -25.95
N LEU A 113 0.21 -4.46 -25.21
CA LEU A 113 1.21 -5.19 -24.42
C LEU A 113 0.55 -6.15 -23.43
N ALA A 114 -0.48 -5.70 -22.71
CA ALA A 114 -1.21 -6.51 -21.75
C ALA A 114 -1.95 -7.67 -22.41
N SER A 115 -2.47 -7.51 -23.63
CA SER A 115 -3.14 -8.60 -24.35
C SER A 115 -2.19 -9.73 -24.77
N VAL A 116 -0.90 -9.41 -24.97
CA VAL A 116 0.12 -10.38 -25.41
C VAL A 116 0.88 -10.97 -24.22
N TRP A 117 1.16 -10.17 -23.19
CA TRP A 117 2.08 -10.54 -22.10
C TRP A 117 1.52 -10.31 -20.69
N GLY A 118 0.30 -9.80 -20.55
CA GLY A 118 -0.32 -9.48 -19.26
C GLY A 118 -0.01 -8.07 -18.73
N TRP A 119 -0.84 -7.61 -17.79
CA TRP A 119 -0.75 -6.26 -17.23
C TRP A 119 0.53 -5.99 -16.45
N GLU A 120 1.03 -6.98 -15.72
CA GLU A 120 2.29 -6.89 -14.99
C GLU A 120 3.42 -6.49 -15.93
N PHE A 121 3.60 -7.21 -17.04
CA PHE A 121 4.63 -6.92 -18.04
C PHE A 121 4.51 -5.51 -18.61
N ALA A 122 3.28 -5.09 -18.96
CA ALA A 122 3.03 -3.76 -19.49
C ALA A 122 3.41 -2.66 -18.49
N TRP A 123 3.08 -2.84 -17.22
CA TRP A 123 3.41 -1.88 -16.17
C TRP A 123 4.91 -1.79 -15.89
N PHE A 124 5.61 -2.92 -15.80
CA PHE A 124 7.07 -2.94 -15.62
C PHE A 124 7.83 -2.32 -16.79
N SER A 125 7.40 -2.59 -18.01
CA SER A 125 8.07 -2.09 -19.20
C SER A 125 7.96 -0.57 -19.35
N MET A 126 6.94 0.02 -18.72
CA MET A 126 6.56 1.42 -18.95
C MET A 126 6.69 2.30 -17.70
N SER A 127 7.02 1.74 -16.54
CA SER A 127 7.06 2.47 -15.27
C SER A 127 8.41 2.30 -14.59
N ARG A 128 8.91 3.39 -13.99
CA ARG A 128 10.12 3.33 -13.17
C ARG A 128 9.78 2.65 -11.85
N VAL A 129 10.55 1.60 -11.51
CA VAL A 129 10.55 1.02 -10.16
C VAL A 129 11.30 1.94 -9.22
N VAL A 130 10.71 2.23 -8.07
CA VAL A 130 11.37 2.88 -6.93
C VAL A 130 11.15 2.04 -5.68
N GLN A 131 12.06 2.18 -4.72
CA GLN A 131 12.02 1.48 -3.45
C GLN A 131 12.40 2.47 -2.34
N ASP A 132 11.80 2.30 -1.17
CA ASP A 132 12.21 3.06 0.01
C ASP A 132 13.40 2.35 0.66
N ASP A 133 14.60 2.92 0.52
CA ASP A 133 15.84 2.21 0.82
C ASP A 133 16.41 2.50 2.23
N ASP A 134 15.81 3.43 2.97
CA ASP A 134 16.29 3.86 4.30
C ASP A 134 15.13 4.46 5.13
N LEU A 135 14.23 3.59 5.57
CA LEU A 135 13.10 3.98 6.43
C LEU A 135 13.52 3.95 7.89
N ALA A 136 13.38 5.08 8.57
CA ALA A 136 13.66 5.20 10.00
C ALA A 136 12.43 4.87 10.85
N LEU A 137 12.66 4.61 12.14
CA LEU A 137 11.57 4.47 13.10
C LEU A 137 10.80 5.79 13.22
N GLY A 138 9.48 5.72 13.05
CA GLY A 138 8.59 6.88 13.10
C GLY A 138 8.27 7.49 11.73
N ASP A 139 8.91 7.02 10.66
CA ASP A 139 8.51 7.37 9.30
C ASP A 139 7.11 6.82 8.97
N VAL A 140 6.47 7.43 7.98
CA VAL A 140 5.23 6.93 7.38
C VAL A 140 5.34 7.06 5.88
N VAL A 141 5.21 5.95 5.18
CA VAL A 141 5.14 5.95 3.72
C VAL A 141 3.69 5.94 3.28
N TRP A 142 3.41 6.69 2.22
CA TRP A 142 2.07 6.83 1.67
C TRP A 142 2.03 6.40 0.21
N HIS A 143 1.05 5.58 -0.14
CA HIS A 143 0.77 5.19 -1.52
C HIS A 143 -0.74 5.10 -1.78
N ASP A 144 -1.12 5.02 -3.06
CA ASP A 144 -2.51 4.87 -3.53
C ASP A 144 -2.76 3.39 -3.79
#